data_AF-E1QYA1-F1
#
_entry.id   AF-E1QYA1-F1
#
_cell.length_a   1.000
_cell.length_b   1.000
_cell.length_c   1.000
_cell.angle_alpha   90.00
_cell.angle_beta   90.00
_cell.angle_gamma   90.00
#
_symmetry.space_group_name_H-M   'P 1'
#
loop_
_entity.id
_entity.type
_entity.pdbx_description
1 polymer ?
#
loop_
_entity_poly.entity_id
_entity_poly.type
_entity_poly.pdbx_seq_one_letter_code
_entity_poly.pdbx_strand_id
1 'polypeptide(L)'
;MTSSGVPRPWEIWHARFDFSEGKGYKYRPVIVVDVAEDGSIVMMVTSATNRLHLEHDHFISGWQAAGLEKPSIARADRIAQIPADYLGTAGRIGRLDGADIQAITRILAEIAEG
;
A
#
# COMPACT_ATOMS: atom_id res chain seq x y z
N MET A 1 2.39 8.12 19.65
CA MET A 1 3.09 9.11 18.80
C MET A 1 2.72 8.82 17.36
N THR A 2 1.62 9.40 16.87
CA THR A 2 1.25 9.34 15.46
C THR A 2 2.15 10.31 14.71
N SER A 3 3.17 9.79 14.02
CA SER A 3 4.02 10.61 13.16
C SER A 3 3.19 11.14 12.00
N SER A 4 2.65 12.35 12.16
CA SER A 4 2.19 13.21 11.07
C SER A 4 3.42 13.74 10.32
N GLY A 5 4.14 12.84 9.66
CA GLY A 5 5.37 13.10 8.92
C GLY A 5 5.22 12.75 7.44
N VAL A 6 6.14 13.27 6.62
CA VAL A 6 6.27 12.94 5.20
C VAL A 6 6.27 11.41 5.03
N PRO A 7 5.38 10.85 4.18
CA PRO A 7 5.36 9.41 3.91
C PRO A 7 6.74 8.90 3.48
N ARG A 8 7.08 7.67 3.83
CA ARG A 8 8.34 7.05 3.42
C ARG A 8 8.11 5.72 2.71
N PRO A 9 9.00 5.32 1.79
CA PRO A 9 8.94 4.00 1.20
C PRO A 9 8.79 2.89 2.25
N TRP A 10 7.94 1.92 1.92
CA TRP A 10 7.58 0.74 2.70
C TRP A 10 6.71 0.99 3.94
N GLU A 11 6.25 2.23 4.15
CA GLU A 11 5.24 2.52 5.14
C GLU A 11 3.84 2.16 4.64
N ILE A 12 2.98 1.75 5.57
CA ILE A 12 1.57 1.50 5.32
C ILE A 12 0.77 2.70 5.80
N TRP A 13 -0.05 3.24 4.92
CA TRP A 13 -0.88 4.42 5.18
C TRP A 13 -2.33 4.18 4.80
N HIS A 14 -3.25 4.90 5.43
CA HIS A 14 -4.61 5.04 4.92
C HIS A 14 -4.62 6.06 3.77
N ALA A 15 -4.96 5.61 2.57
CA ALA A 15 -5.18 6.46 1.40
C ALA A 15 -6.67 6.57 1.07
N ARG A 16 -7.08 7.77 0.64
CA ARG A 16 -8.42 8.03 0.13
C ARG A 16 -8.58 7.42 -1.27
N PHE A 17 -9.66 6.67 -1.48
CA PHE A 17 -10.10 6.22 -2.80
C PHE A 17 -11.54 6.66 -3.03
N ASP A 18 -11.77 7.50 -4.04
CA ASP A 18 -13.10 7.95 -4.43
C ASP A 18 -13.86 6.82 -5.15
N PHE A 19 -15.18 6.74 -4.95
CA PHE A 19 -16.02 5.79 -5.67
C PHE A 19 -16.26 6.28 -7.11
N SER A 20 -16.31 5.36 -8.08
CA SER A 20 -16.55 5.66 -9.50
C SER A 20 -17.90 6.32 -9.77
N GLU A 21 -18.87 6.14 -8.88
CA GLU A 21 -20.22 6.74 -8.97
C GLU A 21 -20.28 8.19 -8.44
N GLY A 22 -19.15 8.77 -8.05
CA GLY A 22 -19.05 10.17 -7.64
C GLY A 22 -19.67 10.50 -6.27
N LYS A 23 -20.18 9.51 -5.53
CA LYS A 23 -20.73 9.68 -4.18
C LYS A 23 -19.85 9.00 -3.14
N GLY A 24 -19.02 9.81 -2.47
CA GLY A 24 -18.23 9.42 -1.31
C GLY A 24 -16.85 8.84 -1.63
N TYR A 25 -16.13 8.51 -0.56
CA TYR A 25 -14.81 7.92 -0.61
C TYR A 25 -14.66 6.88 0.50
N LYS A 26 -13.63 6.05 0.39
CA LYS A 26 -13.24 5.11 1.43
C LYS A 26 -11.74 5.17 1.65
N TYR A 27 -11.31 5.05 2.90
CA TYR A 27 -9.90 4.83 3.17
C TYR A 27 -9.56 3.36 2.95
N ARG A 28 -8.43 3.12 2.31
CA ARG A 28 -7.83 1.80 2.13
C ARG A 28 -6.37 1.83 2.56
N PRO A 29 -5.88 0.76 3.20
CA PRO A 29 -4.44 0.62 3.39
C PRO A 29 -3.73 0.59 2.05
N VAL A 30 -2.62 1.30 1.96
CA VAL A 30 -1.69 1.27 0.83
C VAL A 30 -0.26 1.22 1.34
N ILE A 31 0.63 0.64 0.55
CA ILE A 31 2.08 0.67 0.81
C ILE A 31 2.67 1.79 -0.03
N VAL A 32 3.39 2.71 0.60
CA VAL A 32 4.17 3.74 -0.11
C VAL A 32 5.35 3.03 -0.78
N VAL A 33 5.41 3.06 -2.10
CA VAL A 33 6.53 2.51 -2.87
C VAL A 33 7.59 3.58 -3.07
N ASP A 34 7.15 4.80 -3.41
CA ASP A 34 8.04 5.94 -3.60
C ASP A 34 7.30 7.27 -3.33
N VAL A 35 8.05 8.36 -3.20
CA VAL A 35 7.53 9.70 -2.92
C VAL A 35 8.02 10.67 -3.99
N ALA A 36 7.07 11.37 -4.63
CA ALA A 36 7.33 12.38 -5.65
C ALA A 36 7.02 13.79 -5.11
N GLU A 37 7.40 14.82 -5.86
CA GLU A 37 7.17 16.23 -5.45
C GLU A 37 5.67 16.57 -5.35
N ASP A 38 4.84 15.99 -6.21
CA ASP A 38 3.41 16.24 -6.33
C ASP A 38 2.52 15.13 -5.73
N GLY A 39 3.13 14.10 -5.13
CA GLY A 39 2.36 12.96 -4.62
C GLY A 39 3.18 11.78 -4.12
N SER A 40 2.52 10.62 -4.06
CA SER A 40 3.14 9.38 -3.63
C SER A 40 2.77 8.25 -4.58
N ILE A 41 3.74 7.42 -4.92
CA ILE A 41 3.53 6.19 -5.66
C ILE A 41 3.19 5.12 -4.62
N VAL A 42 1.99 4.56 -4.72
CA VAL A 42 1.45 3.64 -3.73
C VAL A 42 0.98 2.34 -4.37
N MET A 43 1.16 1.25 -3.65
CA MET A 43 0.68 -0.08 -4.00
C MET A 43 -0.54 -0.43 -3.14
N MET A 44 -1.61 -0.93 -3.79
CA MET A 44 -2.84 -1.27 -3.09
C MET A 44 -2.67 -2.48 -2.16
N VAL A 45 -3.32 -2.43 -0.99
CA VAL A 45 -3.43 -3.54 -0.04
C VAL A 45 -4.89 -3.99 0.07
N THR A 46 -5.10 -5.31 0.11
CA THR A 46 -6.44 -5.90 0.28
C THR A 46 -6.42 -7.02 1.31
N SER A 47 -7.47 -7.11 2.13
CA SER A 47 -7.70 -8.25 3.04
C SER A 47 -8.49 -9.39 2.39
N ALA A 48 -8.81 -9.29 1.09
CA ALA A 48 -9.57 -10.30 0.35
C ALA A 48 -8.68 -11.47 -0.10
N THR A 49 -8.00 -12.10 0.85
CA THR A 49 -6.97 -13.12 0.60
C THR A 49 -7.49 -14.42 -0.02
N ASN A 50 -8.81 -14.62 -0.04
CA ASN A 50 -9.47 -15.82 -0.53
C ASN A 50 -10.05 -15.70 -1.95
N ARG A 51 -9.96 -14.52 -2.59
CA ARG A 51 -10.72 -14.22 -3.82
C ARG A 51 -9.89 -13.65 -4.97
N LEU A 52 -8.65 -13.24 -4.70
CA LEU A 52 -7.84 -12.50 -5.66
C LEU A 52 -6.38 -12.91 -5.48
N HIS A 53 -5.93 -13.89 -6.26
CA HIS A 53 -4.52 -14.16 -6.48
C HIS A 53 -4.22 -13.84 -7.93
N LEU A 54 -3.67 -12.64 -8.17
CA LEU A 54 -2.96 -12.35 -9.40
C LEU A 54 -1.53 -12.91 -9.31
N GLU A 55 -0.86 -12.96 -10.45
CA GLU A 55 0.52 -13.43 -10.58
C GLU A 55 1.48 -12.66 -9.66
N HIS A 56 1.30 -11.35 -9.53
CA HIS A 56 2.18 -10.48 -8.74
C HIS A 56 1.59 -10.08 -7.38
N ASP A 57 0.70 -10.90 -6.82
CA ASP A 57 0.14 -10.69 -5.50
C ASP A 57 1.05 -11.28 -4.41
N HIS A 58 1.51 -10.44 -3.49
CA HIS A 58 2.34 -10.85 -2.35
C HIS A 58 1.53 -10.91 -1.05
N PHE A 59 1.53 -12.06 -0.38
CA PHE A 59 0.94 -12.16 0.96
C PHE A 59 1.84 -11.48 2.00
N ILE A 60 1.32 -10.47 2.69
CA ILE A 60 2.05 -9.73 3.72
C ILE A 60 2.17 -10.62 4.95
N SER A 61 3.31 -11.29 5.10
CA SER A 61 3.54 -12.24 6.19
C SER A 61 3.59 -11.55 7.55
N GLY A 62 4.20 -10.37 7.62
CA GLY A 62 4.32 -9.54 8.82
C GLY A 62 3.12 -8.63 9.09
N TRP A 63 1.93 -8.93 8.55
CA TRP A 63 0.77 -8.01 8.56
C TRP A 63 0.44 -7.44 9.94
N GLN A 64 0.46 -8.28 10.99
CA GLN A 64 0.14 -7.85 12.35
C GLN A 64 1.19 -6.89 12.91
N ALA A 65 2.48 -7.19 12.70
CA ALA A 65 3.58 -6.32 13.11
C ALA A 65 3.60 -5.01 12.31
N ALA A 66 3.13 -5.06 11.06
CA ALA A 66 2.96 -3.89 10.19
C ALA A 66 1.72 -3.04 10.53
N GLY A 67 0.92 -3.44 11.53
CA GLY A 67 -0.22 -2.68 12.04
C GLY A 67 -1.55 -2.96 11.31
N LEU A 68 -1.60 -3.93 10.41
CA LEU A 68 -2.84 -4.32 9.75
C LEU A 68 -3.70 -5.16 10.70
N GLU A 69 -5.02 -4.97 10.63
CA GLU A 69 -5.96 -5.69 11.50
C GLU A 69 -6.21 -7.15 11.06
N LYS A 70 -5.91 -7.48 9.80
CA LYS A 70 -6.27 -8.74 9.15
C LYS A 70 -5.15 -9.19 8.20
N PRO A 71 -5.03 -10.51 7.94
CA PRO A 71 -4.22 -11.01 6.84
C PRO A 71 -4.52 -10.25 5.54
N SER A 72 -3.47 -9.81 4.86
CA SER A 72 -3.58 -8.91 3.73
C SER A 72 -2.57 -9.23 2.63
N ILE A 73 -2.88 -8.80 1.42
CA ILE A 73 -2.07 -8.97 0.22
C ILE A 73 -1.67 -7.60 -0.31
N ALA A 74 -0.40 -7.45 -0.66
CA ALA A 74 0.13 -6.36 -1.47
C ALA A 74 -0.02 -6.70 -2.96
N ARG A 75 -0.58 -5.78 -3.75
CA ARG A 75 -0.97 -6.00 -5.14
C ARG A 75 0.02 -5.31 -6.07
N ALA A 76 1.12 -5.95 -6.46
CA ALA A 76 2.18 -5.29 -7.24
C ALA A 76 1.71 -4.84 -8.64
N ASP A 77 0.72 -5.52 -9.22
CA ASP A 77 0.01 -5.09 -10.45
C ASP A 77 -0.84 -3.82 -10.29
N ARG A 78 -0.98 -3.31 -9.06
CA ARG A 78 -1.91 -2.24 -8.69
C ARG A 78 -1.18 -1.13 -7.98
N ILE A 79 -0.25 -0.53 -8.70
CA ILE A 79 0.45 0.68 -8.33
C ILE A 79 -0.22 1.90 -8.96
N ALA A 80 -0.35 2.97 -8.21
CA ALA A 80 -0.87 4.24 -8.68
C ALA A 80 -0.14 5.40 -8.00
N GLN A 81 -0.01 6.52 -8.70
CA GLN A 81 0.35 7.78 -8.07
C GLN A 81 -0.92 8.43 -7.49
N ILE A 82 -0.83 8.88 -6.25
CA ILE A 82 -1.91 9.63 -5.59
C ILE A 82 -1.41 11.00 -5.13
N PRO A 83 -2.28 12.02 -5.11
CA PRO A 83 -1.96 13.32 -4.54
C PRO A 83 -1.48 13.21 -3.08
N ALA A 84 -0.59 14.11 -2.66
CA ALA A 84 -0.02 14.07 -1.31
C ALA A 84 -1.09 14.19 -0.21
N ASP A 85 -2.18 14.93 -0.46
CA ASP A 85 -3.30 15.11 0.47
C ASP A 85 -4.21 13.87 0.59
N TYR A 86 -4.06 12.88 -0.29
CA TYR A 86 -4.78 11.60 -0.19
C TYR A 86 -4.19 10.70 0.91
N LEU A 87 -2.96 10.96 1.34
CA LEU A 87 -2.31 10.37 2.51
C LEU A 87 -2.33 11.39 3.66
N GLY A 88 -3.11 11.17 4.72
CA GLY A 88 -2.89 12.00 5.93
C GLY A 88 -4.02 12.13 6.93
N THR A 89 -5.28 12.04 6.52
CA THR A 89 -6.42 12.25 7.44
C THR A 89 -6.68 11.06 8.37
N ALA A 90 -6.52 9.84 7.86
CA ALA A 90 -6.65 8.61 8.66
C ALA A 90 -5.31 8.09 9.20
N GLY A 91 -4.20 8.71 8.79
CA GLY A 91 -2.87 8.50 9.37
C GLY A 91 -2.11 7.26 8.87
N ARG A 92 -0.86 7.17 9.34
CA ARG A 92 0.06 6.05 9.14
C ARG A 92 -0.40 4.84 9.96
N ILE A 93 -0.47 3.67 9.31
CA ILE A 93 -0.78 2.38 9.94
C ILE A 93 0.50 1.77 10.53
N GLY A 94 1.57 1.70 9.75
CA GLY A 94 2.79 1.02 10.17
C GLY A 94 3.83 0.95 9.06
N ARG A 95 4.63 -0.12 9.05
CA ARG A 95 5.69 -0.36 8.06
C ARG A 95 5.85 -1.85 7.83
N LEU A 96 6.13 -2.23 6.59
CA LEU A 96 6.51 -3.59 6.26
C LEU A 96 7.83 -3.98 6.91
N ASP A 97 7.99 -5.27 7.20
CA ASP A 97 9.26 -5.82 7.64
C ASP A 97 10.22 -6.07 6.46
N GLY A 98 11.47 -6.41 6.78
CA GLY A 98 12.50 -6.62 5.76
C GLY A 98 12.25 -7.84 4.85
N ALA A 99 11.46 -8.83 5.29
CA ALA A 99 11.17 -10.01 4.49
C ALA A 99 10.11 -9.70 3.43
N ASP A 100 9.02 -9.04 3.82
CA ASP A 100 7.98 -8.58 2.91
C ASP A 100 8.53 -7.55 1.91
N ILE A 101 9.39 -6.62 2.36
CA ILE A 101 10.04 -5.65 1.47
C ILE A 101 10.88 -6.35 0.39
N GLN A 102 11.70 -7.34 0.78
CA GLN A 102 12.54 -8.06 -0.17
C GLN A 102 11.72 -8.86 -1.18
N ALA A 103 10.65 -9.51 -0.75
CA ALA A 103 9.78 -10.27 -1.64
C ALA A 103 9.09 -9.36 -2.66
N ILE A 104 8.49 -8.26 -2.20
CA ILE A 104 7.84 -7.28 -3.07
C ILE A 104 8.85 -6.66 -4.04
N THR A 105 10.05 -6.33 -3.59
CA THR A 105 11.09 -5.74 -4.46
C THR A 105 11.45 -6.66 -5.62
N ARG A 106 11.53 -7.98 -5.39
CA ARG A 106 11.80 -8.97 -6.46
C ARG A 106 10.66 -9.02 -7.48
N ILE A 107 9.42 -9.05 -7.01
CA ILE A 107 8.22 -9.02 -7.88
C ILE A 107 8.23 -7.74 -8.74
N LEU A 108 8.55 -6.59 -8.15
CA LEU A 108 8.64 -5.33 -8.91
C LEU A 108 9.75 -5.33 -9.96
N ALA A 109 10.89 -5.97 -9.66
CA ALA A 109 11.97 -6.14 -10.64
C ALA A 109 11.54 -7.04 -11.81
N GLU A 110 10.85 -8.16 -11.53
CA GLU A 110 10.30 -9.05 -12.54
C GLU A 110 9.32 -8.32 -13.47
N ILE A 111 8.43 -7.49 -12.92
CA ILE A 111 7.50 -6.66 -13.70
C ILE A 111 8.24 -5.62 -14.56
N ALA A 112 9.34 -5.05 -14.07
CA ALA A 112 10.08 -4.02 -14.79
C ALA A 112 10.97 -4.57 -15.91
N GLU A 113 11.34 -5.85 -15.83
CA GLU A 113 12.16 -6.56 -16.82
C GLU A 113 11.34 -7.28 -17.91
N GLY A 114 10.04 -7.49 -17.68
CA GLY A 114 9.09 -8.11 -18.62
C GLY A 114 8.43 -7.13 -19.58
#